data_AF-A0A4Q9W131-F1
#
_entry.id   AF-A0A4Q9W131-F1
#
_cell.length_a   1.000
_cell.length_b   1.000
_cell.length_c   1.000
_cell.angle_alpha   90.00
_cell.angle_beta   90.00
_cell.angle_gamma   90.00
#
_symmetry.space_group_name_H-M   'P 1'
#
loop_
_entity.id
_entity.type
_entity.pdbx_description
1 polymer ?
#
loop_
_entity_poly.entity_id
_entity_poly.type
_entity_poly.pdbx_seq_one_letter_code
_entity_poly.pdbx_strand_id
1 'polypeptide(L)' 'KNIPGIGPSKAKEILNYREQNHGFNSIDDLMRIKGFGKKTFEKLKEHFTI' A
#
# COMPACT_ATOMS: atom_id res chain seq x y z
N LYS A 1 11.52 2.33 10.79
CA LYS A 1 11.30 0.93 10.37
C LYS A 1 10.93 0.93 8.90
N ASN A 2 11.72 0.30 8.04
CA ASN A 2 11.37 0.15 6.62
C ASN A 2 10.44 -1.06 6.47
N ILE A 3 9.39 -0.93 5.66
CA ILE A 3 8.50 -2.05 5.38
C ILE A 3 9.14 -2.91 4.29
N PRO A 4 9.48 -4.19 4.56
CA PRO A 4 10.14 -5.04 3.58
C PRO A 4 9.24 -5.22 2.35
N GLY A 5 9.78 -4.96 1.17
CA GLY A 5 9.03 -5.04 -0.10
C GLY A 5 8.34 -3.75 -0.54
N ILE A 6 8.45 -2.66 0.24
CA ILE A 6 8.14 -1.28 -0.17
C ILE A 6 9.42 -0.56 -0.56
N GLY A 7 9.60 -0.34 -1.86
CA GLY A 7 10.62 0.58 -2.37
C GLY A 7 10.07 2.01 -2.56
N PRO A 8 10.93 2.98 -2.95
CA PRO A 8 10.54 4.37 -3.12
C PRO A 8 9.40 4.57 -4.14
N SER A 9 9.35 3.77 -5.21
CA SER A 9 8.26 3.81 -6.18
C SER A 9 6.92 3.40 -5.54
N LYS A 10 6.87 2.28 -4.81
CA LYS A 10 5.66 1.82 -4.13
C LYS A 10 5.20 2.78 -3.03
N ALA A 11 6.14 3.37 -2.29
CA ALA A 11 5.84 4.37 -1.27
C ALA A 11 5.19 5.62 -1.89
N LYS A 12 5.69 6.08 -3.04
CA LYS A 12 5.10 7.19 -3.79
C LYS A 12 3.67 6.88 -4.22
N GLU A 13 3.42 5.67 -4.72
CA GLU A 13 2.09 5.25 -5.14
C GLU A 13 1.10 5.15 -3.96
N ILE A 14 1.54 4.70 -2.77
CA ILE A 14 0.73 4.73 -1.53
C ILE A 14 0.31 6.17 -1.19
N LEU A 15 1.25 7.11 -1.23
CA LEU A 15 0.96 8.51 -0.94
C LEU A 15 -0.02 9.09 -1.96
N ASN A 16 0.22 8.86 -3.25
CA ASN A 16 -0.65 9.32 -4.32
C ASN A 16 -2.07 8.73 -4.17
N TYR A 17 -2.19 7.44 -3.89
CA TYR A 17 -3.49 6.81 -3.63
C TYR A 17 -4.19 7.46 -2.43
N ARG A 18 -3.47 7.68 -1.32
CA ARG A 18 -4.01 8.31 -0.12
C ARG A 18 -4.50 9.73 -0.39
N GLU A 19 -3.75 10.53 -1.16
CA GLU A 19 -4.15 11.88 -1.51
C GLU A 19 -5.39 11.90 -2.43
N GLN A 20 -5.43 11.00 -3.43
CA GLN A 20 -6.54 10.93 -4.37
C GLN A 20 -7.84 10.37 -3.77
N ASN A 21 -7.73 9.43 -2.83
CA ASN A 21 -8.88 8.76 -2.21
C ASN A 21 -9.19 9.29 -0.81
N HIS A 22 -8.54 10.38 -0.39
CA HIS A 22 -8.66 10.97 0.94
C HIS A 22 -8.37 10.02 2.11
N GLY A 23 -7.60 8.96 1.87
CA GLY A 23 -7.31 7.93 2.87
C GLY A 23 -7.36 6.51 2.32
N PHE A 24 -7.35 5.56 3.25
CA PHE A 24 -7.62 4.16 3.01
C PHE A 24 -8.88 3.81 3.79
N ASN A 25 -9.87 3.19 3.14
CA ASN A 25 -11.08 2.71 3.80
C ASN A 25 -10.88 1.30 4.35
N SER A 26 -10.02 0.52 3.68
CA SER A 26 -9.68 -0.85 4.05
C SER A 26 -8.24 -1.16 3.67
N ILE A 27 -7.67 -2.21 4.25
CA ILE A 27 -6.33 -2.64 3.86
C ILE A 27 -6.33 -3.08 2.38
N ASP A 28 -7.43 -3.66 1.88
CA ASP A 28 -7.62 -4.07 0.49
C ASP A 28 -7.45 -2.94 -0.55
N ASP A 29 -7.62 -1.68 -0.14
CA ASP A 29 -7.33 -0.53 -1.00
C ASP A 29 -5.85 -0.51 -1.44
N LEU A 30 -4.94 -1.11 -0.68
CA LEU A 30 -3.55 -1.28 -1.11
C LEU A 30 -3.44 -2.13 -2.39
N MET A 31 -4.36 -3.07 -2.65
CA MET A 31 -4.37 -3.84 -3.91
C MET A 31 -4.81 -3.00 -5.12
N ARG A 32 -5.47 -1.86 -4.89
CA ARG A 32 -5.86 -0.92 -5.96
C ARG A 32 -4.67 -0.08 -6.43
N ILE A 33 -3.59 -0.05 -5.66
CA ILE A 33 -2.36 0.65 -6.01
C ILE A 33 -1.59 -0.13 -7.06
N LYS A 34 -1.21 0.54 -8.15
CA LYS A 34 -0.40 -0.06 -9.21
C LYS A 34 0.94 -0.55 -8.66
N GLY A 35 1.25 -1.82 -8.87
CA GLY A 35 2.47 -2.46 -8.34
C GLY A 35 2.29 -3.18 -7.00
N PHE A 36 1.08 -3.19 -6.44
CA PHE A 36 0.71 -3.98 -5.26
C PHE A 36 -0.10 -5.21 -5.68
N GLY A 37 0.58 -6.16 -6.34
CA GLY A 37 -0.02 -7.46 -6.64
C GLY A 37 -0.24 -8.30 -5.38
N LYS A 38 -1.01 -9.39 -5.50
CA LYS A 38 -1.41 -10.28 -4.40
C LYS A 38 -0.28 -10.67 -3.45
N LYS A 39 0.89 -11.09 -3.98
CA LYS A 39 2.08 -11.44 -3.19
C LYS A 39 2.67 -10.28 -2.38
N THR A 40 2.61 -9.07 -2.94
CA THR A 40 3.07 -7.85 -2.24
C THR A 40 2.05 -7.50 -1.17
N PHE A 41 0.76 -7.48 -1.51
CA PHE A 41 -0.31 -7.23 -0.57
C PHE A 41 -0.29 -8.16 0.65
N GLU A 42 -0.14 -9.46 0.45
CA GLU A 42 -0.13 -10.43 1.55
C GLU A 42 1.01 -10.21 2.55
N LYS A 43 2.18 -9.76 2.09
CA LYS A 43 3.30 -9.42 2.98
C LYS A 43 3.10 -8.10 3.71
N LEU A 44 2.28 -7.22 3.15
CA LEU A 44 2.09 -5.87 3.63
C LEU A 44 0.88 -5.72 4.54
N LYS A 45 -0.19 -6.48 4.29
CA LYS A 45 -1.42 -6.41 5.08
C LYS A 45 -1.17 -6.61 6.59
N GLU A 46 -0.15 -7.39 6.96
CA GLU A 46 0.25 -7.62 8.35
C GLU A 46 1.01 -6.44 8.98
N HIS A 47 1.50 -5.52 8.15
CA HIS A 47 2.22 -4.32 8.57
C HIS A 47 1.37 -3.05 8.55
N PHE A 48 0.14 -3.12 8.03
CA PHE A 48 -0.79 -2.00 7.95
C PHE A 48 -2.00 -2.23 8.87
N THR A 49 -2.56 -1.15 9.38
CA THR A 49 -3.78 -1.09 10.17
C THR A 49 -4.50 0.20 9.79
N ILE A 50 -5.84 0.16 9.77
CA ILE A 50 -6.70 1.32 9.48
C ILE A 50 -6.94 2.10 10.77
#